data_AF-A0A352GIT8-F1
#
_entry.id   AF-A0A352GIT8-F1
#
_cell.length_a   1.000
_cell.length_b   1.000
_cell.length_c   1.000
_cell.angle_alpha   90.00
_cell.angle_beta   90.00
_cell.angle_gamma   90.00
#
_symmetry.space_group_name_H-M   'P 1'
#
loop_
_entity.id
_entity.type
_entity.pdbx_description
1 polymer ?
#
loop_
_entity_poly.entity_id
_entity_poly.type
_entity_poly.pdbx_seq_one_letter_code
_entity_poly.pdbx_strand_id
1 'polypeptide(L)'
;MTITIQIPVKPLDNPLAAEVVGLDLNMDLDDQTIADLHKAWMAYPVLVVRGQENLTMERHLEYSRRFGDLQRHTVKEILHPEFPEILVLSNRGRGGAQPINNGGAYWHSDITYEDVPPMGSILHGLITPPEGGDTLYADMTAAYDALDDATKAKLEGLKAIHTYRTRYEAMMNAGVRPVKTEEELSQW
;
A
#
# COMPACT_ATOMS: atom_id res chain seq x y z
N MET A 1 -21.32 -13.40 -16.86
CA MET A 1 -22.51 -12.85 -16.18
C MET A 1 -21.98 -12.02 -15.04
N THR A 2 -22.15 -10.70 -15.10
CA THR A 2 -21.68 -9.81 -14.03
C THR A 2 -22.75 -9.76 -12.94
N ILE A 3 -22.36 -10.05 -11.70
CA ILE A 3 -23.28 -10.10 -10.56
C ILE A 3 -23.11 -8.81 -9.78
N THR A 4 -24.21 -8.08 -9.56
CA THR A 4 -24.24 -6.94 -8.64
C THR A 4 -24.32 -7.46 -7.21
N ILE A 5 -23.26 -7.23 -6.44
CA ILE A 5 -23.17 -7.70 -5.05
C ILE A 5 -23.41 -6.51 -4.13
N GLN A 6 -24.42 -6.59 -3.27
CA GLN A 6 -24.50 -5.64 -2.15
C GLN A 6 -23.35 -5.92 -1.19
N ILE A 7 -22.52 -4.91 -0.94
CA ILE A 7 -21.30 -5.04 -0.16
C ILE A 7 -21.57 -4.52 1.26
N PRO A 8 -21.77 -5.39 2.27
CA PRO A 8 -21.93 -4.94 3.64
C PRO A 8 -20.60 -4.40 4.16
N VAL A 9 -20.49 -3.07 4.23
CA VAL A 9 -19.35 -2.37 4.85
C VAL A 9 -19.64 -2.22 6.34
N LYS A 10 -18.78 -2.81 7.17
CA LYS A 10 -18.88 -2.75 8.63
C LYS A 10 -17.71 -1.94 9.18
N PRO A 11 -17.95 -0.79 9.83
CA PRO A 11 -16.88 -0.08 10.53
C PRO A 11 -16.22 -0.98 11.56
N LEU A 12 -14.91 -0.88 11.71
CA LEU A 12 -14.22 -1.47 12.86
C LEU A 12 -14.35 -0.54 14.08
N ASP A 13 -13.80 -0.94 15.22
CA ASP A 13 -13.84 -0.16 16.48
C ASP A 13 -12.95 1.11 16.45
N ASN A 14 -12.81 1.75 15.28
CA ASN A 14 -12.08 2.99 15.04
C ASN A 14 -12.63 3.70 13.78
N PRO A 15 -12.43 5.03 13.64
CA PRO A 15 -12.94 5.78 12.49
C PRO A 15 -12.16 5.57 11.19
N LEU A 16 -10.99 4.94 11.25
CA LEU A 16 -10.04 4.85 10.14
C LEU A 16 -10.33 3.64 9.24
N ALA A 17 -10.93 2.58 9.79
CA ALA A 17 -11.04 1.31 9.11
C ALA A 17 -12.45 0.72 9.08
N ALA A 18 -12.76 0.03 7.99
CA ALA A 18 -13.95 -0.80 7.83
C ALA A 18 -13.59 -2.13 7.19
N GLU A 19 -14.45 -3.12 7.37
CA GLU A 19 -14.35 -4.42 6.71
C GLU A 19 -15.51 -4.71 5.78
N VAL A 20 -15.20 -5.47 4.73
CA VAL A 20 -16.14 -6.03 3.77
C VAL A 20 -16.09 -7.55 3.90
N VAL A 21 -17.27 -8.16 4.07
CA VAL A 21 -17.43 -9.61 4.21
C VAL A 21 -18.35 -10.16 3.12
N GLY A 22 -18.08 -11.37 2.65
CA GLY A 22 -18.91 -12.07 1.67
C GLY A 22 -18.69 -11.66 0.21
N LEU A 23 -17.64 -10.87 -0.08
CA LEU A 23 -17.19 -10.57 -1.43
C LEU A 23 -16.04 -11.51 -1.81
N ASP A 24 -16.11 -12.16 -2.97
CA ASP A 24 -15.00 -12.96 -3.52
C ASP A 24 -14.32 -12.19 -4.64
N LEU A 25 -13.06 -11.78 -4.44
CA LEU A 25 -12.30 -11.02 -5.43
C LEU A 25 -11.77 -11.90 -6.59
N ASN A 26 -11.95 -13.23 -6.55
CA ASN A 26 -11.70 -14.09 -7.71
C ASN A 26 -12.84 -14.06 -8.74
N MET A 27 -13.98 -13.45 -8.42
CA MET A 27 -15.11 -13.32 -9.34
C MET A 27 -14.99 -12.07 -10.21
N ASP A 28 -15.69 -12.08 -11.35
CA ASP A 28 -15.81 -10.88 -12.19
C ASP A 28 -16.77 -9.88 -11.51
N LEU A 29 -16.21 -8.83 -10.92
CA LEU A 29 -16.95 -7.77 -10.24
C LEU A 29 -17.45 -6.72 -11.23
N ASP A 30 -18.72 -6.35 -11.14
CA ASP A 30 -19.27 -5.25 -11.95
C ASP A 30 -18.74 -3.88 -11.54
N ASP A 31 -18.93 -2.90 -12.41
CA ASP A 31 -18.48 -1.52 -12.18
C ASP A 31 -19.14 -0.89 -10.95
N GLN A 32 -20.39 -1.28 -10.65
CA GLN A 32 -21.10 -0.78 -9.47
C GLN A 32 -20.44 -1.27 -8.17
N THR A 33 -20.07 -2.55 -8.11
CA THR A 33 -19.37 -3.14 -6.97
C THR A 33 -18.03 -2.45 -6.75
N ILE A 34 -17.25 -2.19 -7.81
CA ILE A 34 -15.99 -1.44 -7.69
C ILE A 34 -16.24 0.00 -7.22
N ALA A 35 -17.25 0.67 -7.76
CA ALA A 35 -17.59 2.04 -7.34
C ALA A 35 -17.97 2.09 -5.86
N ASP A 36 -18.71 1.10 -5.37
CA ASP A 36 -19.09 0.97 -3.96
C ASP A 36 -17.89 0.71 -3.06
N LEU A 37 -16.94 -0.14 -3.48
CA LEU A 37 -15.67 -0.36 -2.77
C LEU A 37 -14.82 0.91 -2.72
N HIS A 38 -14.69 1.61 -3.84
CA HIS A 38 -13.94 2.87 -3.90
C HIS A 38 -14.57 3.92 -2.98
N LYS A 39 -15.90 4.05 -2.99
CA LYS A 39 -16.62 4.95 -2.07
C LYS A 39 -16.40 4.57 -0.61
N ALA A 40 -16.42 3.27 -0.29
CA ALA A 40 -16.16 2.79 1.07
C ALA A 40 -14.72 3.10 1.50
N TRP A 41 -13.74 2.90 0.63
CA TRP A 41 -12.34 3.23 0.90
C TRP A 41 -12.11 4.74 1.07
N MET A 42 -12.81 5.59 0.31
CA MET A 42 -12.74 7.04 0.52
C MET A 42 -13.38 7.49 1.84
N ALA A 43 -14.33 6.72 2.39
CA ALA A 43 -14.93 6.98 3.69
C ALA A 43 -14.12 6.40 4.86
N TYR A 44 -13.41 5.28 4.63
CA TYR A 44 -12.55 4.60 5.59
C TYR A 44 -11.18 4.38 4.95
N PRO A 45 -10.17 5.20 5.30
CA PRO A 45 -8.83 5.16 4.68
C PRO A 45 -8.18 3.76 4.66
N VAL A 46 -8.62 2.84 5.52
CA VAL A 46 -8.29 1.40 5.44
C VAL A 46 -9.55 0.55 5.26
N LEU A 47 -9.64 -0.12 4.11
CA LEU A 47 -10.73 -1.06 3.82
C LEU A 47 -10.20 -2.50 3.79
N VAL A 48 -10.75 -3.37 4.64
CA VAL A 48 -10.33 -4.78 4.76
C VAL A 48 -11.35 -5.70 4.09
N VAL A 49 -10.99 -6.29 2.95
CA VAL A 49 -11.83 -7.31 2.31
C VAL A 49 -11.46 -8.69 2.87
N ARG A 50 -12.40 -9.32 3.59
CA ARG A 50 -12.20 -10.60 4.29
C ARG A 50 -12.42 -11.79 3.35
N GLY A 51 -11.86 -12.96 3.70
CA GLY A 51 -12.13 -14.23 2.99
C GLY A 51 -11.40 -14.38 1.66
N GLN A 52 -10.20 -13.79 1.54
CA GLN A 52 -9.41 -13.79 0.31
C GLN A 52 -8.24 -14.78 0.37
N GLU A 53 -8.38 -15.90 1.09
CA GLU A 53 -7.29 -16.88 1.27
C GLU A 53 -6.86 -17.54 -0.05
N ASN A 54 -7.77 -17.64 -1.01
CA ASN A 54 -7.56 -18.26 -2.32
C ASN A 54 -7.43 -17.23 -3.46
N LEU A 55 -7.20 -15.94 -3.15
CA LEU A 55 -7.03 -14.93 -4.19
C LEU A 55 -5.74 -15.19 -4.99
N THR A 56 -5.90 -15.33 -6.31
CA THR A 56 -4.78 -15.53 -7.24
C THR A 56 -4.05 -14.22 -7.53
N MET A 57 -2.79 -14.29 -7.98
CA MET A 57 -2.01 -13.09 -8.31
C MET A 57 -2.60 -12.33 -9.51
N GLU A 58 -3.10 -13.06 -10.50
CA GLU A 58 -3.78 -12.53 -11.67
C GLU A 58 -5.02 -11.74 -11.26
N ARG A 59 -5.87 -12.32 -10.40
CA ARG A 59 -7.06 -11.64 -9.89
C ARG A 59 -6.74 -10.47 -8.98
N HIS A 60 -5.70 -10.58 -8.15
CA HIS A 60 -5.21 -9.46 -7.35
C HIS A 60 -4.81 -8.27 -8.24
N LEU A 61 -4.10 -8.51 -9.35
CA LEU A 61 -3.74 -7.46 -10.31
C LEU A 61 -4.94 -6.91 -11.08
N GLU A 62 -5.83 -7.78 -11.57
CA GLU A 62 -7.05 -7.37 -12.27
C GLU A 62 -7.92 -6.47 -11.39
N TYR A 63 -8.14 -6.86 -10.13
CA TYR A 63 -8.86 -6.06 -9.14
C TYR A 63 -8.16 -4.72 -8.89
N SER A 64 -6.84 -4.74 -8.67
CA SER A 64 -6.08 -3.51 -8.38
C SER A 64 -6.16 -2.50 -9.53
N ARG A 65 -6.14 -2.98 -10.78
CA ARG A 65 -6.29 -2.12 -11.99
C ARG A 65 -7.64 -1.42 -12.09
N ARG A 66 -8.66 -1.86 -11.34
CA ARG A 66 -9.97 -1.20 -11.32
C ARG A 66 -9.94 0.13 -10.56
N PHE A 67 -8.88 0.41 -9.79
CA PHE A 67 -8.69 1.66 -9.04
C PHE A 67 -7.70 2.63 -9.71
N GLY A 68 -6.96 2.18 -10.72
CA GLY A 68 -5.99 3.00 -11.45
C GLY A 68 -4.84 2.20 -12.03
N ASP A 69 -3.86 2.91 -12.59
CA ASP A 69 -2.63 2.31 -13.12
C ASP A 69 -1.77 1.75 -11.99
N LEU A 70 -1.14 0.59 -12.23
CA LEU A 70 -0.26 -0.05 -11.25
C LEU A 70 1.15 0.48 -11.36
N GLN A 71 1.65 1.05 -10.27
CA GLN A 71 3.04 1.48 -10.17
C GLN A 71 3.94 0.33 -9.71
N ARG A 72 5.04 0.11 -10.43
CA ARG A 72 6.06 -0.87 -10.05
C ARG A 72 7.03 -0.24 -9.05
N HIS A 73 7.40 -1.00 -8.02
CA HIS A 73 8.40 -0.56 -7.07
C HIS A 73 9.79 -0.53 -7.70
N THR A 74 10.61 0.46 -7.34
CA THR A 74 11.92 0.71 -7.98
C THR A 74 12.97 -0.37 -7.70
N VAL A 75 12.85 -1.06 -6.56
CA VAL A 75 13.72 -2.18 -6.18
C VAL A 75 13.21 -3.46 -6.84
N LYS A 76 13.88 -3.89 -7.92
CA LYS A 76 13.42 -5.00 -8.77
C LYS A 76 13.58 -6.38 -8.13
N GLU A 77 14.54 -6.53 -7.22
CA GLU A 77 14.89 -7.82 -6.61
C GLU A 77 13.80 -8.37 -5.70
N ILE A 78 12.91 -7.49 -5.22
CA ILE A 78 11.77 -7.86 -4.35
C ILE A 78 10.44 -7.97 -5.13
N LEU A 79 10.47 -7.83 -6.45
CA LEU A 79 9.30 -8.00 -7.30
C LEU A 79 9.13 -9.47 -7.68
N HIS A 80 7.88 -9.90 -7.88
CA HIS A 80 7.61 -11.21 -8.45
C HIS A 80 8.08 -11.24 -9.92
N PRO A 81 8.84 -12.27 -10.35
CA PRO A 81 9.44 -12.30 -11.69
C PRO A 81 8.40 -12.37 -12.81
N GLU A 82 7.30 -13.09 -12.60
CA GLU A 82 6.20 -13.21 -13.57
C GLU A 82 5.14 -12.11 -13.45
N PHE A 83 5.10 -11.42 -12.29
CA PHE A 83 4.11 -10.40 -11.96
C PHE A 83 4.83 -9.17 -11.40
N PRO A 84 5.57 -8.41 -12.24
CA PRO A 84 6.47 -7.36 -11.76
C PRO A 84 5.76 -6.16 -11.11
N GLU A 85 4.44 -6.06 -11.19
CA GLU A 85 3.62 -5.12 -10.43
C GLU A 85 3.43 -5.54 -8.96
N ILE A 86 3.74 -6.80 -8.61
CA ILE A 86 3.63 -7.32 -7.25
C ILE A 86 4.98 -7.21 -6.54
N LEU A 87 5.02 -6.36 -5.52
CA LEU A 87 6.08 -6.37 -4.51
C LEU A 87 5.82 -7.53 -3.52
N VAL A 88 6.83 -8.38 -3.33
CA VAL A 88 6.77 -9.51 -2.39
C VAL A 88 7.37 -9.11 -1.05
N LEU A 89 6.51 -8.81 -0.08
CA LEU A 89 6.92 -8.54 1.30
C LEU A 89 7.09 -9.87 2.07
N SER A 90 8.28 -10.47 2.01
CA SER A 90 8.56 -11.76 2.65
C SER A 90 9.97 -11.79 3.25
N ASN A 91 10.10 -12.22 4.51
CA ASN A 91 11.39 -12.46 5.16
C ASN A 91 12.12 -13.73 4.65
N ARG A 92 11.46 -14.53 3.81
CA ARG A 92 12.02 -15.76 3.21
C ARG A 92 12.10 -15.67 1.68
N GLY A 93 11.65 -14.58 1.08
CA GLY A 93 11.34 -14.50 -0.35
C GLY A 93 10.11 -15.34 -0.70
N ARG A 94 9.65 -15.26 -1.96
CA ARG A 94 8.59 -16.11 -2.51
C ARG A 94 8.57 -15.99 -4.03
N GLY A 95 8.34 -17.09 -4.74
CA GLY A 95 8.16 -17.07 -6.19
C GLY A 95 9.36 -16.52 -6.96
N GLY A 96 10.58 -16.63 -6.42
CA GLY A 96 11.80 -16.07 -7.02
C GLY A 96 12.15 -14.64 -6.58
N ALA A 97 11.26 -13.93 -5.86
CA ALA A 97 11.59 -12.65 -5.24
C ALA A 97 12.50 -12.85 -4.01
N GLN A 98 13.48 -11.95 -3.85
CA GLN A 98 14.44 -11.98 -2.73
C GLN A 98 13.77 -11.62 -1.40
N PRO A 99 14.30 -12.15 -0.27
CA PRO A 99 13.79 -11.81 1.05
C PRO A 99 14.03 -10.33 1.40
N ILE A 100 13.08 -9.75 2.13
CA ILE A 100 13.21 -8.46 2.79
C ILE A 100 12.81 -8.59 4.26
N ASN A 101 13.71 -8.16 5.15
CA ASN A 101 13.42 -8.09 6.58
C ASN A 101 12.93 -6.68 6.93
N ASN A 102 11.85 -6.60 7.71
CA ASN A 102 11.31 -5.35 8.24
C ASN A 102 11.01 -4.29 7.15
N GLY A 103 10.53 -4.72 5.99
CA GLY A 103 10.08 -3.82 4.93
C GLY A 103 8.94 -2.94 5.46
N GLY A 104 9.12 -1.62 5.43
CA GLY A 104 8.12 -0.67 5.92
C GLY A 104 8.01 -0.55 7.45
N ALA A 105 8.95 -1.08 8.25
CA ALA A 105 8.89 -1.03 9.72
C ALA A 105 9.25 0.35 10.33
N TYR A 106 8.55 1.40 9.89
CA TYR A 106 8.65 2.79 10.33
C TYR A 106 7.43 3.56 9.81
N TRP A 107 7.10 4.72 10.39
CA TRP A 107 6.02 5.56 9.85
C TRP A 107 6.40 6.13 8.48
N HIS A 108 5.58 5.85 7.47
CA HIS A 108 5.75 6.33 6.11
C HIS A 108 4.44 6.30 5.32
N SER A 109 4.47 6.96 4.16
CA SER A 109 3.55 6.74 3.06
C SER A 109 4.38 6.33 1.84
N ASP A 110 3.86 5.38 1.07
CA ASP A 110 4.60 4.74 -0.02
C ASP A 110 4.94 5.73 -1.14
N ILE A 111 6.20 5.70 -1.58
CA ILE A 111 6.64 6.32 -2.85
C ILE A 111 6.32 7.83 -2.95
N THR A 112 6.28 8.53 -1.82
CA THR A 112 6.01 9.98 -1.76
C THR A 112 7.08 10.88 -2.41
N TYR A 113 8.19 10.30 -2.90
CA TYR A 113 9.27 10.99 -3.60
C TYR A 113 9.03 11.12 -5.12
N GLU A 114 8.00 10.44 -5.67
CA GLU A 114 7.61 10.61 -7.07
C GLU A 114 6.76 11.87 -7.26
N ASP A 115 6.78 12.44 -8.48
CA ASP A 115 5.98 13.62 -8.81
C ASP A 115 4.48 13.39 -8.66
N VAL A 116 4.04 12.16 -8.92
CA VAL A 116 2.66 11.69 -8.73
C VAL A 116 2.71 10.43 -7.86
N PRO A 117 2.64 10.57 -6.52
CA PRO A 117 2.64 9.42 -5.62
C PRO A 117 1.43 8.51 -5.83
N PRO A 118 1.51 7.23 -5.42
CA PRO A 118 0.37 6.32 -5.44
C PRO A 118 -0.82 6.88 -4.66
N MET A 119 -2.03 6.67 -5.17
CA MET A 119 -3.27 6.99 -4.45
C MET A 119 -3.48 6.08 -3.22
N GLY A 120 -2.92 4.87 -3.26
CA GLY A 120 -3.00 3.90 -2.18
C GLY A 120 -2.27 2.61 -2.52
N SER A 121 -2.29 1.69 -1.56
CA SER A 121 -1.64 0.38 -1.65
C SER A 121 -2.66 -0.73 -1.35
N ILE A 122 -2.57 -1.85 -2.07
CA ILE A 122 -3.38 -3.05 -1.80
C ILE A 122 -2.44 -4.14 -1.30
N LEU A 123 -2.71 -4.63 -0.08
CA LEU A 123 -1.90 -5.66 0.58
C LEU A 123 -2.72 -6.94 0.73
N HIS A 124 -2.14 -8.06 0.27
CA HIS A 124 -2.72 -9.40 0.41
C HIS A 124 -1.91 -10.25 1.39
N GLY A 125 -2.49 -10.52 2.56
CA GLY A 125 -1.86 -11.33 3.61
C GLY A 125 -1.88 -12.82 3.30
N LEU A 126 -0.76 -13.35 2.78
CA LEU A 126 -0.65 -14.77 2.41
C LEU A 126 -0.20 -15.68 3.56
N ILE A 127 0.78 -15.23 4.34
CA ILE A 127 1.31 -15.94 5.50
C ILE A 127 1.58 -14.88 6.56
N THR A 128 0.82 -14.94 7.66
CA THR A 128 1.00 -14.07 8.83
C THR A 128 1.47 -14.91 10.01
N PRO A 129 2.27 -14.35 10.94
CA PRO A 129 2.59 -15.04 12.18
C PRO A 129 1.30 -15.24 13.02
N PRO A 130 1.26 -16.23 13.93
CA PRO A 130 0.12 -16.45 14.81
C PRO A 130 -0.10 -15.29 15.80
N GLU A 131 0.97 -14.56 16.13
CA GLU A 131 0.95 -13.37 16.99
C GLU A 131 1.91 -12.31 16.42
N GLY A 132 1.52 -11.03 16.54
CA GLY A 132 2.25 -9.90 15.97
C GLY A 132 2.12 -9.79 14.45
N GLY A 133 2.99 -8.98 13.83
CA GLY A 133 2.92 -8.68 12.40
C GLY A 133 1.83 -7.67 12.02
N ASP A 134 1.28 -6.97 13.01
CA ASP A 134 0.28 -5.92 12.80
C ASP A 134 0.85 -4.79 11.94
N THR A 135 -0.02 -4.20 11.12
CA THR A 135 0.27 -2.95 10.41
C THR A 135 -0.41 -1.81 11.15
N LEU A 136 0.38 -0.83 11.57
CA LEU A 136 -0.14 0.38 12.21
C LEU A 136 -0.47 1.42 11.14
N TYR A 137 -1.59 2.11 11.31
CA TYR A 137 -2.05 3.18 10.42
C TYR A 137 -2.25 4.47 11.21
N ALA A 138 -2.03 5.59 10.53
CA ALA A 138 -2.30 6.93 11.06
C ALA A 138 -3.03 7.75 9.99
N ASP A 139 -4.12 8.42 10.37
CA ASP A 139 -4.85 9.32 9.50
C ASP A 139 -4.23 10.72 9.56
N MET A 140 -3.57 11.10 8.47
CA MET A 140 -2.91 12.40 8.37
C MET A 140 -3.90 13.57 8.19
N THR A 141 -5.11 13.31 7.69
CA THR A 141 -6.19 14.30 7.63
C THR A 141 -6.68 14.60 9.04
N ALA A 142 -7.02 13.56 9.80
CA ALA A 142 -7.43 13.72 11.20
C ALA A 142 -6.33 14.35 12.07
N ALA A 143 -5.06 13.97 11.83
CA ALA A 143 -3.92 14.57 12.52
C ALA A 143 -3.78 16.06 12.22
N TYR A 144 -3.97 16.48 10.96
CA TYR A 144 -3.95 17.90 10.58
C TYR A 144 -5.14 18.66 11.19
N ASP A 145 -6.33 18.08 11.14
CA ASP A 145 -7.54 18.70 11.68
C ASP A 145 -7.46 18.94 13.18
N ALA A 146 -6.76 18.07 13.92
CA ALA A 146 -6.52 18.19 15.35
C ALA A 146 -5.50 19.28 15.75
N LEU A 147 -4.75 19.85 14.79
CA LEU A 147 -3.83 20.95 15.08
C LEU A 147 -4.59 22.25 15.43
N ASP A 148 -4.00 23.06 16.31
CA ASP A 148 -4.50 24.40 16.59
C ASP A 148 -4.31 25.34 15.38
N ASP A 149 -5.12 26.40 15.34
CA ASP A 149 -5.14 27.35 14.21
C ASP A 149 -3.79 28.06 14.01
N ALA A 150 -3.02 28.29 15.07
CA ALA A 150 -1.73 28.95 14.96
C ALA A 150 -0.69 28.03 14.30
N THR A 151 -0.74 26.73 14.61
CA THR A 151 0.09 25.70 13.98
C THR A 151 -0.31 25.51 12.52
N LYS A 152 -1.61 25.42 12.22
CA LYS A 152 -2.09 25.36 10.82
C LYS A 152 -1.62 26.58 10.02
N ALA A 153 -1.77 27.79 10.57
CA ALA A 153 -1.30 29.02 9.93
C ALA A 153 0.22 29.06 9.70
N LYS A 154 1.02 28.44 10.58
CA LYS A 154 2.47 28.32 10.41
C LYS A 154 2.84 27.35 9.28
N LEU A 155 2.06 26.30 9.08
CA LEU A 155 2.29 25.28 8.05
C LEU A 155 1.80 25.71 6.67
N GLU A 156 0.85 26.64 6.62
CA GLU A 156 0.25 27.14 5.39
C GLU A 156 1.32 27.62 4.38
N GLY A 157 1.22 27.14 3.14
CA GLY A 157 2.14 27.48 2.06
C GLY A 157 3.54 26.85 2.14
N LEU A 158 3.87 26.12 3.22
CA LEU A 158 5.12 25.37 3.30
C LEU A 158 5.08 24.16 2.38
N LYS A 159 6.27 23.75 1.91
CA LYS A 159 6.46 22.55 1.10
C LYS A 159 7.44 21.62 1.81
N ALA A 160 7.15 20.33 1.76
CA ALA A 160 8.05 19.28 2.22
C ALA A 160 8.84 18.70 1.04
N ILE A 161 10.11 18.35 1.27
CA ILE A 161 10.93 17.62 0.31
C ILE A 161 10.87 16.15 0.70
N HIS A 162 10.44 15.30 -0.23
CA HIS A 162 10.39 13.85 -0.08
C HIS A 162 11.47 13.24 -0.99
N THR A 163 12.37 12.46 -0.41
CA THR A 163 13.47 11.82 -1.17
C THR A 163 13.70 10.40 -0.64
N TYR A 164 13.94 9.46 -1.57
CA TYR A 164 14.33 8.10 -1.20
C TYR A 164 15.84 7.97 -0.98
N ARG A 165 16.63 8.90 -1.55
CA ARG A 165 18.10 8.90 -1.52
C ARG A 165 18.66 8.74 -0.12
N THR A 166 18.24 9.58 0.82
CA THR A 166 18.75 9.57 2.20
C THR A 166 18.59 8.20 2.87
N ARG A 167 17.45 7.55 2.63
CA ARG A 167 17.19 6.20 3.16
C ARG A 167 18.05 5.16 2.46
N TYR A 168 18.16 5.24 1.13
CA TYR A 168 18.97 4.31 0.37
C TYR A 168 20.45 4.38 0.77
N GLU A 169 21.01 5.58 0.91
CA GLU A 169 22.38 5.81 1.36
C GLU A 169 22.61 5.23 2.76
N ALA A 170 21.68 5.41 3.69
CA ALA A 170 21.76 4.79 5.01
C ALA A 170 21.79 3.25 4.94
N MET A 171 20.96 2.64 4.09
CA MET A 171 20.93 1.18 3.90
C MET A 171 22.19 0.66 3.19
N MET A 172 22.71 1.43 2.22
CA MET A 172 23.98 1.13 1.52
C MET A 172 25.16 1.18 2.48
N ASN A 173 25.26 2.24 3.31
CA ASN A 173 26.30 2.39 4.32
C ASN A 173 26.23 1.29 5.39
N ALA A 174 25.04 0.75 5.65
CA ALA A 174 24.83 -0.41 6.52
C ALA A 174 25.10 -1.77 5.83
N GLY A 175 25.49 -1.78 4.56
CA GLY A 175 25.75 -3.01 3.79
C GLY A 175 24.50 -3.81 3.39
N VAL A 176 23.31 -3.22 3.51
CA VAL A 176 22.02 -3.88 3.22
C VAL A 176 21.63 -3.73 1.74
N ARG A 177 22.12 -2.68 1.07
CA ARG A 177 21.84 -2.39 -0.35
C ARG A 177 23.13 -2.27 -1.15
N PRO A 178 23.10 -2.57 -2.46
CA PRO A 178 24.27 -2.41 -3.32
C PRO A 178 24.67 -0.94 -3.43
N VAL A 179 25.94 -0.70 -3.76
CA VAL A 179 26.43 0.63 -4.06
C VAL A 179 25.85 1.08 -5.39
N LYS A 180 25.26 2.28 -5.42
CA LYS A 180 24.76 2.94 -6.63
C LYS A 180 25.68 4.07 -7.05
N THR A 181 25.70 4.34 -8.35
CA THR A 181 26.34 5.53 -8.93
C THR A 181 25.56 6.80 -8.58
N GLU A 182 26.20 7.96 -8.65
CA GLU A 182 25.53 9.25 -8.43
C GLU A 182 24.39 9.49 -9.42
N GLU A 183 24.53 9.01 -10.66
CA GLU A 183 23.49 9.06 -11.69
C GLU A 183 22.25 8.25 -11.27
N GLU A 184 22.43 7.05 -10.72
CA GLU A 184 21.33 6.22 -10.23
C GLU A 184 20.68 6.77 -8.95
N LEU A 185 21.44 7.49 -8.13
CA LEU A 185 20.94 8.15 -6.91
C LEU A 185 20.21 9.46 -7.23
N SER A 186 20.57 10.15 -8.31
CA SER A 186 19.91 11.40 -8.74
C SER A 186 18.47 11.22 -9.22
N GLN A 187 18.03 9.97 -9.36
CA GLN A 187 16.65 9.62 -9.73
C GLN A 187 15.68 9.68 -8.53
N TRP A 188 16.16 10.01 -7.32
CA TRP A 188 15.44 9.87 -6.04
C TRP A 188 15.64 11.04 -5.06
#